data_AF-A0A1Y1JTD6-F1
#
_entry.id   AF-A0A1Y1JTD6-F1
#
_cell.length_a   1.000
_cell.length_b   1.000
_cell.length_c   1.000
_cell.angle_alpha   90.00
_cell.angle_beta   90.00
_cell.angle_gamma   90.00
#
_symmetry.space_group_name_H-M   'P 1'
#
loop_
_entity.id
_entity.type
_entity.pdbx_description
1 polymer ?
#
loop_
_entity_poly.entity_id
_entity_poly.type
_entity_poly.pdbx_seq_one_letter_code
_entity_poly.pdbx_strand_id
1 'polypeptide(L)'
;MMIETMFEPVKFFPKWEQIIDNIDWKTEKDFMNYCNYFKGKFPNTFNSNVEDICYQSLAYLDKVYTTYESSLEETAFIYFYYWIYKYKLKKGGNVEDIKKLYKELIEKFDESWYSHTRLKKYKEKYIPDNELEDLMNLHDMYKSFILIKNKCEPNKNENYCNTIKDIMNKYNPQVIIETNKTSTPKELHYCQVNIVKSIIITIVITLVISSLLVIIYKFIPYGSFMNFPIKRNRNKCNNTYDEWNSMQSSEISSNISRNRIYDVLYNST
;
A
#
# COMPACT_ATOMS: atom_id res chain seq x y z
N MET A 1 13.72 3.83 0.76
CA MET A 1 13.17 3.41 -0.54
C MET A 1 14.15 3.87 -1.62
N MET A 2 14.71 2.97 -2.43
CA MET A 2 15.88 3.27 -3.29
C MET A 2 15.60 4.39 -4.31
N ILE A 3 16.58 5.24 -4.65
CA ILE A 3 16.43 6.40 -5.56
C ILE A 3 15.74 6.03 -6.89
N GLU A 4 16.00 4.84 -7.47
CA GLU A 4 15.33 4.36 -8.69
C GLU A 4 13.81 4.22 -8.52
N THR A 5 13.33 3.90 -7.31
CA THR A 5 11.90 3.80 -7.00
C THR A 5 11.23 5.17 -6.79
N MET A 6 12.00 6.25 -6.64
CA MET A 6 11.47 7.62 -6.50
C MET A 6 11.29 8.36 -7.82
N PHE A 7 11.94 7.91 -8.90
CA PHE A 7 11.85 8.57 -10.20
C PHE A 7 10.47 8.48 -10.84
N GLU A 8 9.81 7.33 -10.75
CA GLU A 8 8.47 7.15 -11.31
C GLU A 8 7.41 8.04 -10.64
N PRO A 9 7.34 8.14 -9.30
CA PRO A 9 6.45 9.09 -8.63
C PRO A 9 6.64 10.55 -9.08
N VAL A 10 7.89 11.02 -9.21
CA VAL A 10 8.19 12.42 -9.54
C VAL A 10 7.63 12.85 -10.89
N LYS A 11 7.51 11.94 -11.86
CA LYS A 11 6.91 12.24 -13.17
C LYS A 11 5.48 12.76 -13.08
N PHE A 12 4.73 12.33 -12.05
CA PHE A 12 3.34 12.75 -11.85
C PHE A 12 3.20 13.91 -10.86
N PHE A 13 4.28 14.37 -10.23
CA PHE A 13 4.22 15.50 -9.30
C PHE A 13 3.64 16.77 -9.93
N PRO A 14 3.97 17.15 -11.18
CA PRO A 14 3.37 18.33 -11.80
C PRO A 14 1.84 18.24 -11.92
N LYS A 15 1.27 17.04 -12.17
CA LYS A 15 -0.18 16.83 -12.21
C LYS A 15 -0.78 17.12 -10.83
N TRP A 16 -0.20 16.55 -9.77
CA TRP A 16 -0.70 16.73 -8.41
C TRP A 16 -0.47 18.13 -7.86
N GLU A 17 0.62 18.79 -8.26
CA GLU A 17 0.88 20.20 -7.97
C GLU A 17 -0.17 21.10 -8.61
N GLN A 18 -0.47 20.88 -9.89
CA GLN A 18 -1.53 21.62 -10.56
C GLN A 18 -2.89 21.41 -9.88
N ILE A 19 -3.18 20.21 -9.39
CA ILE A 19 -4.41 19.93 -8.66
C ILE A 19 -4.44 20.71 -7.35
N ILE A 20 -3.41 20.57 -6.50
CA ILE A 20 -3.42 21.22 -5.18
C ILE A 20 -3.44 22.74 -5.29
N ASP A 21 -2.72 23.32 -6.26
CA ASP A 21 -2.60 24.78 -6.44
C ASP A 21 -3.89 25.43 -6.99
N ASN A 22 -4.70 24.69 -7.75
CA ASN A 22 -5.92 25.22 -8.40
C ASN A 22 -7.23 24.83 -7.70
N ILE A 23 -7.15 24.14 -6.56
CA ILE A 23 -8.32 23.76 -5.78
C ILE A 23 -8.96 25.00 -5.13
N ASP A 24 -10.25 25.22 -5.42
CA ASP A 24 -11.05 26.21 -4.71
C ASP A 24 -11.66 25.59 -3.46
N TRP A 25 -10.98 25.79 -2.34
CA TRP A 25 -11.39 25.27 -1.03
C TRP A 25 -12.31 26.23 -0.26
N LYS A 26 -12.57 27.43 -0.78
CA LYS A 26 -13.32 28.49 -0.04
C LYS A 26 -14.82 28.25 0.03
N THR A 27 -15.32 27.25 -0.69
CA THR A 27 -16.75 26.95 -0.81
C THR A 27 -17.22 25.89 0.18
N GLU A 28 -16.31 25.20 0.87
CA GLU A 28 -16.60 23.97 1.60
C GLU A 28 -16.65 24.19 3.13
N LYS A 29 -17.85 24.51 3.63
CA LYS A 29 -18.10 24.84 5.05
C LYS A 29 -17.73 23.72 6.02
N ASP A 30 -17.82 22.47 5.58
CA ASP A 30 -17.56 21.32 6.44
C ASP A 30 -16.11 21.27 6.92
N PHE A 31 -15.15 21.74 6.10
CA PHE A 31 -13.74 21.77 6.47
C PHE A 31 -13.44 22.70 7.65
N MET A 32 -14.28 23.69 7.94
CA MET A 32 -14.01 24.69 8.98
C MET A 32 -13.92 24.05 10.37
N ASN A 33 -14.80 23.10 10.65
CA ASN A 33 -14.80 22.37 11.92
C ASN A 33 -13.55 21.50 12.08
N TYR A 34 -13.05 20.90 10.98
CA TYR A 34 -11.83 20.10 10.98
C TYR A 34 -10.59 20.95 11.21
N CYS A 35 -10.51 22.09 10.54
CA CYS A 35 -9.35 22.97 10.68
C CYS A 35 -9.24 23.57 12.08
N ASN A 36 -10.35 23.77 12.79
CA ASN A 36 -10.33 24.13 14.20
C ASN A 36 -9.68 23.06 15.09
N TYR A 37 -9.94 21.77 14.83
CA TYR A 37 -9.27 20.67 15.54
C TYR A 37 -7.75 20.72 15.34
N PHE A 38 -7.31 20.89 14.09
CA PHE A 38 -5.88 20.94 13.76
C PHE A 38 -5.18 22.16 14.35
N LYS A 39 -5.86 23.31 14.39
CA LYS A 39 -5.37 24.55 15.00
C LYS A 39 -5.05 24.37 16.49
N GLY A 40 -5.91 23.65 17.21
CA GLY A 40 -5.68 23.33 18.62
C GLY A 40 -4.53 22.34 18.84
N LYS A 41 -4.41 21.32 17.97
CA LYS A 41 -3.44 20.23 18.14
C LYS A 41 -2.03 20.59 17.67
N PHE A 42 -1.90 21.43 16.65
CA PHE A 42 -0.61 21.85 16.11
C PHE A 42 -0.50 23.38 16.01
N PRO A 43 -0.50 24.10 17.13
CA PRO A 43 -0.56 25.57 17.15
C PRO A 43 0.63 26.23 16.43
N ASN A 44 1.84 25.71 16.61
CA ASN A 44 3.07 26.21 15.94
C ASN A 44 3.09 25.89 14.44
N THR A 45 2.39 24.83 14.06
CA THR A 45 2.23 24.40 12.68
C THR A 45 1.19 25.26 11.98
N PHE A 46 0.22 25.76 12.73
CA PHE A 46 -0.96 26.44 12.24
C PHE A 46 -1.06 27.90 12.75
N ASN A 47 -0.12 28.78 12.35
CA ASN A 47 -0.25 30.25 12.47
C ASN A 47 -0.72 30.98 11.19
N SER A 48 -1.63 31.94 11.37
CA SER A 48 -2.33 32.93 10.48
C SER A 48 -2.65 32.60 9.00
N ASN A 49 -1.79 31.96 8.21
CA ASN A 49 -2.04 31.61 6.79
C ASN A 49 -2.30 30.11 6.59
N VAL A 50 -3.14 29.57 7.45
CA VAL A 50 -2.96 28.19 7.92
C VAL A 50 -4.23 27.37 7.90
N GLU A 51 -5.35 28.06 8.07
CA GLU A 51 -6.64 27.54 7.73
C GLU A 51 -6.59 27.13 6.26
N ASP A 52 -5.98 27.95 5.40
CA ASP A 52 -5.66 27.65 4.00
C ASP A 52 -4.95 26.30 3.80
N ILE A 53 -3.92 25.96 4.62
CA ILE A 53 -3.21 24.69 4.47
C ILE A 53 -4.14 23.53 4.80
N CYS A 54 -4.88 23.64 5.89
CA CYS A 54 -5.79 22.59 6.30
C CYS A 54 -6.91 22.43 5.27
N TYR A 55 -7.53 23.52 4.83
CA TYR A 55 -8.54 23.54 3.78
C TYR A 55 -8.03 22.93 2.47
N GLN A 56 -6.87 23.39 2.01
CA GLN A 56 -6.24 22.91 0.78
C GLN A 56 -5.83 21.43 0.89
N SER A 57 -5.40 20.99 2.08
CA SER A 57 -5.11 19.58 2.36
C SER A 57 -6.37 18.72 2.27
N LEU A 58 -7.45 19.11 2.94
CA LEU A 58 -8.69 18.35 2.96
C LEU A 58 -9.33 18.29 1.56
N ALA A 59 -9.37 19.43 0.86
CA ALA A 59 -9.87 19.50 -0.51
C ALA A 59 -9.00 18.68 -1.49
N TYR A 60 -7.68 18.67 -1.30
CA TYR A 60 -6.79 17.80 -2.09
C TYR A 60 -7.07 16.32 -1.83
N LEU A 61 -7.23 15.92 -0.57
CA LEU A 61 -7.54 14.54 -0.20
C LEU A 61 -8.89 14.10 -0.79
N ASP A 62 -9.90 14.96 -0.77
CA ASP A 62 -11.18 14.74 -1.45
C ASP A 62 -11.00 14.53 -2.94
N LYS A 63 -10.21 15.41 -3.59
CA LYS A 63 -9.94 15.29 -5.02
C LYS A 63 -9.22 13.99 -5.36
N VAL A 64 -8.20 13.62 -4.60
CA VAL A 64 -7.46 12.36 -4.79
C VAL A 64 -8.39 11.16 -4.58
N TYR A 65 -9.26 11.22 -3.57
CA TYR A 65 -10.17 10.15 -3.23
C TYR A 65 -11.22 9.93 -4.34
N THR A 66 -11.81 11.02 -4.84
CA THR A 66 -12.85 11.01 -5.89
C THR A 66 -12.30 10.78 -7.29
N THR A 67 -10.99 10.96 -7.51
CA THR A 67 -10.35 10.65 -8.79
C THR A 67 -10.29 9.13 -9.00
N TYR A 68 -10.90 8.65 -10.10
CA TYR A 68 -11.01 7.22 -10.45
C TYR A 68 -9.69 6.53 -10.85
N GLU A 69 -8.56 7.23 -10.80
CA GLU A 69 -7.23 6.70 -11.16
C GLU A 69 -6.52 6.06 -9.96
N SER A 70 -7.00 4.89 -9.53
CA SER A 70 -6.43 4.15 -8.39
C SER A 70 -4.93 3.85 -8.53
N SER A 71 -4.41 3.77 -9.76
CA SER A 71 -3.00 3.51 -10.05
C SER A 71 -2.07 4.68 -9.71
N LEU A 72 -2.57 5.92 -9.70
CA LEU A 72 -1.78 7.11 -9.36
C LEU A 72 -2.01 7.59 -7.93
N GLU A 73 -2.95 6.98 -7.22
CA GLU A 73 -3.30 7.33 -5.85
C GLU A 73 -2.06 7.34 -4.93
N GLU A 74 -1.21 6.31 -5.03
CA GLU A 74 0.03 6.24 -4.26
C GLU A 74 0.93 7.46 -4.51
N THR A 75 1.06 7.86 -5.77
CA THR A 75 1.89 9.02 -6.13
C THR A 75 1.28 10.32 -5.63
N ALA A 76 -0.05 10.40 -5.56
CA ALA A 76 -0.76 11.53 -4.97
C ALA A 76 -0.42 11.70 -3.48
N PHE A 77 -0.42 10.60 -2.71
CA PHE A 77 -0.06 10.63 -1.29
C PHE A 77 1.42 10.95 -1.06
N ILE A 78 2.32 10.41 -1.90
CA ILE A 78 3.74 10.78 -1.88
C ILE A 78 3.92 12.28 -2.15
N TYR A 79 3.24 12.80 -3.18
CA TYR A 79 3.28 14.22 -3.50
C TYR A 79 2.70 15.08 -2.36
N PHE A 80 1.61 14.65 -1.74
CA PHE A 80 0.99 15.35 -0.61
C PHE A 80 1.95 15.49 0.58
N TYR A 81 2.64 14.40 0.94
CA TYR A 81 3.67 14.45 1.98
C TYR A 81 4.79 15.45 1.62
N TYR A 82 5.29 15.39 0.37
CA TYR A 82 6.26 16.34 -0.17
C TYR A 82 5.76 17.79 -0.11
N TRP A 83 4.50 18.05 -0.43
CA TRP A 83 3.91 19.38 -0.43
C TRP A 83 3.82 19.97 0.98
N ILE A 84 3.35 19.20 1.97
CA ILE A 84 3.36 19.60 3.38
C ILE A 84 4.79 19.89 3.82
N TYR A 85 5.73 19.01 3.45
CA TYR A 85 7.14 19.14 3.81
C TYR A 85 7.75 20.44 3.28
N LYS A 86 7.59 20.70 1.97
CA LYS A 86 8.06 21.94 1.31
C LYS A 86 7.47 23.19 1.95
N TYR A 87 6.18 23.17 2.29
CA TYR A 87 5.53 24.30 2.95
C TYR A 87 6.12 24.53 4.36
N LYS A 88 6.38 23.44 5.11
CA LYS A 88 6.84 23.47 6.49
C LYS A 88 8.31 23.86 6.64
N LEU A 89 9.18 23.39 5.74
CA LEU A 89 10.57 23.82 5.66
C LEU A 89 10.70 25.34 5.53
N LYS A 90 9.87 25.98 4.71
CA LYS A 90 9.84 27.45 4.57
C LYS A 90 9.54 28.18 5.88
N LYS A 91 8.95 27.49 6.87
CA LYS A 91 8.60 28.03 8.19
C LYS A 91 9.48 27.48 9.33
N GLY A 92 10.56 26.75 9.04
CA GLY A 92 11.46 26.19 10.06
C GLY A 92 10.88 25.02 10.85
N GLY A 93 9.94 24.27 10.26
CA GLY A 93 9.32 23.10 10.91
C GLY A 93 10.24 21.87 10.99
N ASN A 94 10.00 21.04 12.00
CA ASN A 94 10.66 19.74 12.22
C ASN A 94 9.97 18.62 11.40
N VAL A 95 10.75 17.66 10.86
CA VAL A 95 10.24 16.51 10.09
C VAL A 95 9.25 15.64 10.86
N GLU A 96 9.46 15.46 12.16
CA GLU A 96 8.56 14.69 13.02
C GLU A 96 7.17 15.34 13.14
N ASP A 97 7.12 16.67 13.19
CA ASP A 97 5.84 17.40 13.21
C ASP A 97 5.12 17.30 11.86
N ILE A 98 5.88 17.20 10.76
CA ILE A 98 5.35 17.00 9.41
C ILE A 98 4.73 15.60 9.28
N LYS A 99 5.41 14.56 9.77
CA LYS A 99 4.89 13.19 9.81
C LYS A 99 3.59 13.11 10.62
N LYS A 100 3.59 13.68 11.83
CA LYS A 100 2.40 13.72 12.69
C LYS A 100 1.25 14.46 12.01
N LEU A 101 1.51 15.60 11.41
CA LEU A 101 0.50 16.37 10.69
C LEU A 101 -0.10 15.58 9.53
N TYR A 102 0.75 15.02 8.66
CA TYR A 102 0.33 14.24 7.50
C TYR A 102 -0.57 13.06 7.92
N LYS A 103 -0.13 12.32 8.95
CA LYS A 103 -0.88 11.18 9.49
C LYS A 103 -2.28 11.60 9.95
N GLU A 104 -2.35 12.65 10.77
CA GLU A 104 -3.59 13.11 11.37
C GLU A 104 -4.55 13.70 10.33
N LEU A 105 -4.04 14.39 9.29
CA LEU A 105 -4.85 14.85 8.17
C LEU A 105 -5.55 13.68 7.46
N ILE A 106 -4.81 12.62 7.14
CA ILE A 106 -5.36 11.43 6.50
C ILE A 106 -6.33 10.70 7.41
N GLU A 107 -6.01 10.57 8.70
CA GLU A 107 -6.87 9.91 9.68
C GLU A 107 -8.21 10.62 9.83
N LYS A 108 -8.19 11.94 10.05
CA LYS A 108 -9.43 12.71 10.22
C LYS A 108 -10.28 12.72 8.96
N PHE A 109 -9.64 12.77 7.80
CA PHE A 109 -10.31 12.71 6.52
C PHE A 109 -10.99 11.34 6.29
N ASP A 110 -10.25 10.25 6.50
CA ASP A 110 -10.76 8.86 6.40
C ASP A 110 -11.88 8.58 7.42
N GLU A 111 -11.80 9.19 8.60
CA GLU A 111 -12.81 9.06 9.65
C GLU A 111 -14.15 9.65 9.26
N SER A 112 -14.11 10.75 8.53
CA SER A 112 -15.23 11.67 8.43
C SER A 112 -16.04 11.53 7.15
N TRP A 113 -15.41 11.13 6.03
CA TRP A 113 -16.09 11.08 4.74
C TRP A 113 -16.30 9.67 4.19
N TYR A 114 -15.49 8.66 4.53
CA TYR A 114 -15.40 7.46 3.69
C TYR A 114 -15.26 6.09 4.39
N SER A 115 -15.60 5.97 5.67
CA SER A 115 -15.77 4.65 6.32
C SER A 115 -14.53 3.72 6.30
N HIS A 116 -13.33 4.27 6.56
CA HIS A 116 -12.21 3.58 7.24
C HIS A 116 -11.52 2.37 6.55
N THR A 117 -11.32 2.33 5.23
CA THR A 117 -10.59 1.18 4.63
C THR A 117 -9.53 1.55 3.61
N ARG A 118 -9.82 2.44 2.66
CA ARG A 118 -8.94 2.68 1.51
C ARG A 118 -7.68 3.49 1.86
N LEU A 119 -7.80 4.47 2.76
CA LEU A 119 -6.72 5.42 3.04
C LEU A 119 -5.72 4.95 4.11
N LYS A 120 -6.06 3.89 4.86
CA LYS A 120 -5.22 3.36 5.94
C LYS A 120 -3.81 2.98 5.48
N LYS A 121 -3.68 2.42 4.27
CA LYS A 121 -2.37 2.02 3.69
C LYS A 121 -1.40 3.18 3.48
N TYR A 122 -1.88 4.44 3.43
CA TYR A 122 -1.04 5.60 3.18
C TYR A 122 -0.64 6.37 4.44
N LYS A 123 -1.30 6.08 5.59
CA LYS A 123 -1.07 6.76 6.88
C LYS A 123 0.36 6.60 7.39
N GLU A 124 1.00 5.48 7.08
CA GLU A 124 2.35 5.15 7.55
C GLU A 124 3.38 5.13 6.42
N LYS A 125 2.98 5.58 5.22
CA LYS A 125 3.84 5.62 4.04
C LYS A 125 4.59 6.94 4.02
N TYR A 126 5.66 7.01 4.80
CA TYR A 126 6.53 8.18 4.87
C TYR A 126 7.75 8.02 3.99
N ILE A 127 8.28 9.16 3.59
CA ILE A 127 9.56 9.26 2.92
C ILE A 127 10.62 9.46 3.99
N PRO A 128 11.65 8.60 4.06
CA PRO A 128 12.78 8.77 4.97
C PRO A 128 13.40 10.17 4.86
N ASP A 129 13.82 10.72 5.99
CA ASP A 129 14.26 12.12 6.08
C ASP A 129 15.46 12.41 5.17
N ASN A 130 16.36 11.44 5.02
CA ASN A 130 17.51 11.50 4.12
C ASN A 130 17.12 11.42 2.64
N GLU A 131 15.96 10.84 2.30
CA GLU A 131 15.49 10.73 0.92
C GLU A 131 14.57 11.89 0.52
N LEU A 132 14.10 12.69 1.49
CA LEU A 132 13.27 13.87 1.24
C LEU A 132 14.04 14.97 0.49
N GLU A 133 15.31 15.18 0.85
CA GLU A 133 16.18 16.14 0.15
C GLU A 133 16.45 15.68 -1.29
N ASP A 134 16.74 14.40 -1.49
CA ASP A 134 16.91 13.81 -2.82
C ASP A 134 15.63 13.96 -3.66
N LEU A 135 14.46 13.74 -3.06
CA LEU A 135 13.18 13.91 -3.72
C LEU A 135 12.93 15.37 -4.13
N MET A 136 13.29 16.33 -3.27
CA MET A 136 13.21 17.76 -3.60
C MET A 136 14.08 18.10 -4.81
N ASN A 137 15.36 17.70 -4.75
CA ASN A 137 16.32 17.93 -5.82
C ASN A 137 15.84 17.28 -7.13
N LEU A 138 15.32 16.05 -7.04
CA LEU A 138 14.81 15.32 -8.20
C LEU A 138 13.60 16.00 -8.82
N HIS A 139 12.66 16.47 -8.00
CA HIS A 139 11.49 17.19 -8.47
C HIS A 139 11.85 18.54 -9.11
N ASP A 140 12.78 19.30 -8.51
CA ASP A 140 13.24 20.57 -9.07
C ASP A 140 14.00 20.37 -10.39
N MET A 141 14.79 19.29 -10.49
CA MET A 141 15.42 18.88 -11.74
C MET A 141 14.37 18.51 -12.81
N TYR A 142 13.36 17.72 -12.44
CA TYR A 142 12.28 17.32 -13.35
C TYR A 142 11.48 18.52 -13.86
N LYS A 143 11.17 19.49 -12.99
CA LYS A 143 10.55 20.76 -13.37
C LYS A 143 11.41 21.55 -14.33
N SER A 144 12.71 21.66 -14.04
CA SER A 144 13.66 22.34 -14.92
C SER A 144 13.70 21.68 -16.30
N PHE A 145 13.69 20.34 -16.34
CA PHE A 145 13.60 19.58 -17.58
C PHE A 145 12.33 19.90 -18.37
N ILE A 146 11.15 19.91 -17.73
CA ILE A 146 9.88 20.29 -18.39
C ILE A 146 9.96 21.73 -18.93
N LEU A 147 10.48 22.67 -18.13
CA LEU A 147 10.63 24.06 -18.54
C LEU A 147 11.55 24.22 -19.75
N ILE A 148 12.69 23.53 -19.76
CA ILE A 148 13.61 23.50 -20.91
C ILE A 148 12.91 22.92 -22.13
N LYS A 149 12.25 21.77 -21.98
CA LYS A 149 11.50 21.12 -23.07
C LYS A 149 10.46 22.05 -23.70
N ASN A 150 9.69 22.75 -22.88
CA ASN A 150 8.66 23.67 -23.36
C ASN A 150 9.22 24.95 -24.00
N LYS A 151 10.34 25.48 -23.47
CA LYS A 151 10.98 26.68 -24.02
C LYS A 151 11.79 26.43 -25.28
N CYS A 152 12.28 25.20 -25.45
CA CYS A 152 13.09 24.74 -26.57
C CYS A 152 12.32 23.97 -27.64
N GLU A 153 11.02 24.23 -27.73
CA GLU A 153 10.24 23.82 -28.90
C GLU A 153 10.81 24.43 -30.19
N PRO A 154 10.66 23.76 -31.35
CA PRO A 154 11.16 24.27 -32.63
C PRO A 154 10.69 25.71 -32.87
N ASN A 155 11.61 26.57 -33.31
CA ASN A 155 11.40 28.00 -33.60
C ASN A 155 11.10 28.90 -32.38
N LYS A 156 11.30 28.44 -31.14
CA LYS A 156 11.20 29.28 -29.93
C LYS A 156 12.55 29.36 -29.20
N ASN A 157 12.86 30.56 -28.71
CA ASN A 157 13.96 30.85 -27.76
C ASN A 157 15.31 30.21 -28.11
N GLU A 158 15.73 30.23 -29.38
CA GLU A 158 16.96 29.57 -29.85
C GLU A 158 18.20 29.94 -29.01
N ASN A 159 18.36 31.22 -28.67
CA ASN A 159 19.48 31.68 -27.85
C ASN A 159 19.47 31.09 -26.42
N TYR A 160 18.28 30.98 -25.80
CA TYR A 160 18.12 30.32 -24.50
C TYR A 160 18.52 28.84 -24.60
N CYS A 161 18.07 28.15 -25.63
CA CYS A 161 18.32 26.72 -25.81
C CYS A 161 19.78 26.42 -26.13
N ASN A 162 20.42 27.26 -26.93
CA ASN A 162 21.86 27.19 -27.18
C ASN A 162 22.64 27.41 -25.88
N THR A 163 22.26 28.40 -25.06
CA THR A 163 22.88 28.63 -23.75
C THR A 163 22.74 27.41 -22.82
N ILE A 164 21.53 26.81 -22.74
CA ILE A 164 21.31 25.59 -21.94
C ILE A 164 22.16 24.43 -22.47
N LYS A 165 22.24 24.26 -23.80
CA LYS A 165 23.08 23.24 -24.43
C LYS A 165 24.56 23.43 -24.09
N ASP A 166 25.05 24.67 -24.10
CA ASP A 166 26.43 25.00 -23.72
C ASP A 166 26.71 24.66 -22.26
N ILE A 167 25.76 24.94 -21.35
CA ILE A 167 25.86 24.55 -19.94
C ILE A 167 25.90 23.02 -19.82
N MET A 168 24.99 22.30 -20.48
CA MET A 168 24.97 20.83 -20.45
C MET A 168 26.27 20.23 -20.98
N ASN A 169 26.82 20.79 -22.05
CA ASN A 169 28.10 20.36 -22.62
C ASN A 169 29.27 20.62 -21.67
N LYS A 170 29.30 21.78 -21.00
CA LYS A 170 30.36 22.13 -20.04
C LYS A 170 30.46 21.13 -18.87
N TYR A 171 29.32 20.58 -18.43
CA TYR A 171 29.26 19.64 -17.31
C TYR A 171 29.04 18.19 -17.76
N ASN A 172 29.12 17.90 -19.07
CA ASN A 172 29.01 16.54 -19.56
C ASN A 172 30.26 15.74 -19.11
N PRO A 173 30.12 14.64 -18.35
CA PRO A 173 31.26 13.88 -17.85
C PRO A 173 32.18 13.36 -18.96
N GLN A 174 31.67 13.16 -20.19
CA GLN A 174 32.49 12.75 -21.33
C GLN A 174 33.50 13.83 -21.75
N VAL A 175 33.19 15.12 -21.54
CA VAL A 175 34.06 16.26 -21.90
C VAL A 175 35.15 16.49 -20.85
N ILE A 176 34.93 16.07 -19.60
CA ILE A 176 35.87 16.26 -18.48
C ILE A 176 37.03 15.23 -18.53
N ILE A 177 36.84 14.10 -19.23
CA ILE A 177 37.84 13.03 -19.36
C ILE A 177 39.03 13.45 -20.25
N GLU A 178 38.88 14.42 -21.16
CA GLU A 178 39.98 14.86 -22.03
C GLU A 178 41.01 15.78 -21.34
N THR A 179 40.72 16.34 -20.17
CA THR A 179 41.64 17.29 -19.50
C THR A 179 42.45 16.73 -18.33
N ASN A 180 42.18 15.52 -17.84
CA ASN A 180 42.92 14.96 -16.69
C ASN A 180 43.50 13.58 -17.02
N LYS A 181 44.66 13.58 -17.68
CA LYS A 181 45.58 12.43 -17.61
C LYS A 181 45.92 12.16 -16.14
N THR A 182 45.93 10.88 -15.80
CA THR A 182 46.27 10.27 -14.49
C THR A 182 45.27 10.49 -13.37
N SER A 183 44.07 9.94 -13.52
CA SER A 183 43.39 9.29 -12.41
C SER A 183 42.70 8.06 -12.98
N THR A 184 43.14 6.87 -12.55
CA THR A 184 42.46 5.62 -12.89
C THR A 184 40.98 5.77 -12.61
N PRO A 185 40.09 5.55 -13.58
CA PRO A 185 38.66 5.67 -13.34
C PRO A 185 38.29 4.62 -12.30
N LYS A 186 37.85 5.07 -11.12
CA LYS A 186 36.99 4.21 -10.31
C LYS A 186 35.77 3.96 -11.17
N GLU A 187 35.63 2.71 -11.60
CA GLU A 187 34.50 2.25 -12.39
C GLU A 187 33.22 2.79 -11.77
N LEU A 188 32.56 3.69 -12.50
CA LEU A 188 31.15 3.94 -12.31
C LEU A 188 30.49 2.59 -12.59
N HIS A 189 30.13 1.90 -11.52
CA HIS A 189 29.47 0.61 -11.59
C HIS A 189 28.10 0.87 -12.22
N TYR A 190 28.07 0.85 -13.55
CA TYR A 190 26.85 0.76 -14.34
C TYR A 190 26.08 -0.42 -13.74
N CYS A 191 24.90 -0.16 -13.20
CA CYS A 191 23.99 -1.20 -12.76
C CYS A 191 23.52 -1.97 -13.99
N GLN A 192 24.38 -2.83 -14.50
CA GLN A 192 23.98 -3.98 -15.28
C GLN A 192 23.24 -4.87 -14.30
N VAL A 193 21.92 -4.68 -14.22
CA VAL A 193 21.05 -5.71 -13.68
C VAL A 193 21.35 -6.93 -14.52
N ASN A 194 22.06 -7.90 -13.93
CA ASN A 194 22.38 -9.15 -14.59
C ASN A 194 21.07 -9.92 -14.71
N ILE A 195 20.26 -9.56 -15.70
CA ILE A 195 18.96 -10.16 -16.04
C ILE A 195 19.12 -11.68 -16.09
N VAL A 196 20.27 -12.17 -16.56
CA VAL A 196 20.66 -13.59 -16.55
C VAL A 196 20.69 -14.19 -15.15
N LYS A 197 21.32 -13.53 -14.16
CA LYS A 197 21.34 -14.01 -12.76
C LYS A 197 19.94 -14.00 -12.16
N SER A 198 19.14 -12.98 -12.45
CA SER A 198 17.75 -12.90 -11.98
C SER A 198 16.89 -14.02 -12.58
N ILE A 199 17.03 -14.32 -13.87
CA ILE A 199 16.33 -15.42 -14.55
C ILE A 199 16.75 -16.77 -13.96
N ILE A 200 18.05 -16.99 -13.74
CA ILE A 200 18.56 -18.25 -13.16
C ILE A 200 18.00 -18.46 -11.75
N ILE A 201 17.99 -17.42 -10.90
CA ILE A 201 17.43 -17.51 -9.54
C ILE A 201 15.95 -17.87 -9.59
N THR A 202 15.17 -17.21 -10.46
CA THR A 202 13.74 -17.50 -10.63
C THR A 202 13.52 -18.96 -11.05
N ILE A 203 14.27 -19.46 -12.03
CA ILE A 203 14.16 -20.85 -12.50
C ILE A 203 14.50 -21.85 -11.37
N VAL A 204 15.57 -21.60 -10.62
CA VAL A 204 15.98 -22.46 -9.50
C VAL A 204 14.89 -22.51 -8.42
N ILE A 205 14.30 -21.37 -8.05
CA ILE A 205 13.21 -21.32 -7.06
C ILE A 205 11.99 -22.11 -7.56
N THR A 206 11.61 -21.95 -8.82
CA THR A 206 10.48 -22.70 -9.42
C THR A 206 10.73 -24.21 -9.41
N LEU A 207 11.95 -24.65 -9.69
CA LEU A 207 12.33 -26.08 -9.64
C LEU A 207 12.31 -26.63 -8.20
N VAL A 208 12.77 -25.85 -7.23
CA VAL A 208 12.72 -26.24 -5.80
C VAL A 208 11.27 -26.38 -5.35
N ILE A 209 10.39 -25.43 -5.66
CA ILE A 209 8.96 -25.52 -5.30
C ILE A 209 8.31 -26.75 -5.97
N SER A 210 8.59 -26.97 -7.25
CA SER A 210 8.02 -28.11 -7.99
C SER A 210 8.49 -29.45 -7.41
N SER A 211 9.76 -29.58 -7.05
CA SER A 211 10.29 -30.80 -6.42
C SER A 211 9.70 -31.03 -5.03
N LEU A 212 9.53 -29.98 -4.22
CA LEU A 212 8.84 -30.07 -2.93
C LEU A 212 7.39 -30.50 -3.08
N LEU A 213 6.67 -29.99 -4.09
CA LEU A 213 5.29 -30.43 -4.39
C LEU A 213 5.23 -31.91 -4.78
N VAL A 214 6.18 -32.41 -5.57
CA VAL A 214 6.26 -33.83 -5.93
C VAL A 214 6.57 -34.70 -4.71
N ILE A 215 7.48 -34.25 -3.83
CA ILE A 215 7.78 -34.93 -2.57
C ILE A 215 6.52 -34.95 -1.69
N ILE A 216 5.85 -33.82 -1.51
CA ILE A 216 4.59 -33.73 -0.76
C ILE A 216 3.54 -34.67 -1.37
N TYR A 217 3.35 -34.65 -2.69
CA TYR A 217 2.40 -35.51 -3.38
C TYR A 217 2.72 -37.01 -3.24
N LYS A 218 4.00 -37.39 -3.28
CA LYS A 218 4.46 -38.78 -3.21
C LYS A 218 4.55 -39.32 -1.77
N PHE A 219 4.89 -38.48 -0.81
CA PHE A 219 5.15 -38.85 0.59
C PHE A 219 4.01 -38.47 1.55
N ILE A 220 3.03 -37.67 1.13
CA ILE A 220 1.75 -37.54 1.81
C ILE A 220 0.76 -38.51 1.16
N PRO A 221 0.63 -39.75 1.66
CA PRO A 221 -0.51 -40.56 1.30
C PRO A 221 -1.73 -39.86 1.89
N TYR A 222 -2.53 -39.22 1.03
CA TYR A 222 -3.85 -38.68 1.37
C TYR A 222 -4.80 -39.74 1.99
N GLY A 223 -4.37 -41.00 2.11
CA GLY A 223 -5.05 -42.10 2.80
C GLY A 223 -4.73 -42.32 4.29
N SER A 224 -3.80 -41.61 4.93
CA SER A 224 -3.50 -41.85 6.37
C SER A 224 -4.04 -40.78 7.33
N PHE A 225 -3.96 -39.50 6.96
CA PHE A 225 -4.40 -38.41 7.85
C PHE A 225 -5.92 -38.22 7.94
N MET A 226 -6.69 -38.63 6.92
CA MET A 226 -8.16 -38.64 6.99
C MET A 226 -8.70 -39.80 7.84
N ASN A 227 -7.94 -40.89 8.01
CA ASN A 227 -8.39 -42.06 8.76
C ASN A 227 -8.25 -41.90 10.29
N PHE A 228 -7.34 -41.04 10.77
CA PHE A 228 -7.18 -40.82 12.21
C PHE A 228 -8.38 -40.09 12.85
N PRO A 229 -8.90 -38.97 12.29
CA PRO A 229 -10.10 -38.32 12.82
C PRO A 229 -11.34 -39.21 12.72
N ILE A 230 -11.52 -39.92 11.60
CA ILE A 230 -12.68 -40.78 11.37
C ILE A 230 -12.67 -41.99 12.30
N LYS A 231 -11.53 -42.66 12.47
CA LYS A 231 -11.41 -43.82 13.37
C LYS A 231 -11.56 -43.41 14.84
N ARG A 232 -11.05 -42.23 15.23
CA ARG A 232 -11.24 -41.67 16.58
C ARG A 232 -12.71 -41.34 16.85
N ASN A 233 -13.42 -40.74 15.89
CA ASN A 233 -14.85 -40.46 16.04
C ASN A 233 -15.70 -41.73 16.07
N ARG A 234 -15.38 -42.74 15.25
CA ARG A 234 -16.09 -44.03 15.26
C ARG A 234 -15.93 -44.78 16.58
N ASN A 235 -14.72 -44.79 17.16
CA ASN A 235 -14.49 -45.36 18.49
C ASN A 235 -15.23 -44.60 19.59
N LYS A 236 -15.35 -43.27 19.47
CA LYS A 236 -16.11 -42.45 20.42
C LYS A 236 -17.61 -42.79 20.39
N CYS A 237 -18.19 -42.92 19.19
CA CYS A 237 -19.59 -43.37 19.04
C CYS A 237 -19.82 -44.80 19.54
N ASN A 238 -18.92 -45.73 19.25
CA ASN A 238 -19.04 -47.10 19.74
C ASN A 238 -18.98 -47.17 21.27
N ASN A 239 -18.06 -46.43 21.91
CA ASN A 239 -18.01 -46.37 23.37
C ASN A 239 -19.30 -45.77 23.97
N THR A 240 -19.88 -44.72 23.37
CA THR A 240 -21.15 -44.14 23.83
C THR A 240 -22.33 -45.10 23.60
N TYR A 241 -22.31 -45.89 22.53
CA TYR A 241 -23.32 -46.92 22.27
C TYR A 241 -23.24 -48.10 23.26
N ASP A 242 -22.03 -48.56 23.58
CA ASP A 242 -21.80 -49.61 24.58
C ASP A 242 -22.14 -49.12 26.01
N GLU A 243 -21.87 -47.85 26.31
CA GLU A 243 -22.31 -47.20 27.56
C GLU A 243 -23.84 -47.11 27.66
N TRP A 244 -24.53 -46.76 26.56
CA TRP A 244 -25.99 -46.80 26.49
C TRP A 244 -26.57 -48.21 26.66
N ASN A 245 -25.99 -49.22 26.00
CA ASN A 245 -26.42 -50.61 26.13
C ASN A 245 -26.15 -51.19 27.53
N SER A 246 -25.13 -50.71 28.23
CA SER A 246 -24.80 -51.16 29.60
C SER A 246 -25.60 -50.42 30.68
N MET A 247 -26.15 -49.25 30.38
CA MET A 247 -27.10 -48.54 31.27
C MET A 247 -28.54 -49.04 31.12
N GLN A 248 -28.86 -49.78 30.06
CA GLN A 248 -30.16 -50.41 29.90
C GLN A 248 -30.22 -51.67 30.77
N SER A 249 -30.85 -51.53 31.93
CA SER A 249 -31.02 -52.61 32.92
C SER A 249 -31.58 -53.88 32.29
N SER A 250 -30.99 -55.02 32.64
CA SER A 250 -31.41 -56.36 32.22
C SER A 250 -32.87 -56.63 32.59
N GLU A 251 -33.78 -56.51 31.64
CA GLU A 251 -35.11 -57.10 31.79
C GLU A 251 -35.02 -58.61 31.62
N ILE A 252 -35.03 -59.24 32.79
CA ILE A 252 -35.21 -60.65 33.07
C ILE A 252 -36.28 -61.23 32.13
N SER A 253 -35.85 -62.25 31.38
CA SER A 253 -36.68 -63.17 30.62
C SER A 253 -37.76 -63.79 31.53
N SER A 254 -38.96 -63.21 31.51
CA SER A 254 -40.19 -63.87 31.96
C SER A 254 -41.01 -64.24 30.73
N ASN A 255 -40.92 -65.50 30.33
CA ASN A 255 -41.93 -66.17 29.53
C ASN A 255 -43.31 -65.96 30.18
N ILE A 256 -44.23 -65.23 29.54
CA ILE A 256 -45.68 -65.39 29.72
C ILE A 256 -46.42 -64.94 28.44
N SER A 257 -47.35 -65.79 28.06
CA SER A 257 -48.33 -65.71 26.98
C SER A 257 -48.89 -64.33 26.64
N ARG A 258 -49.14 -64.10 25.33
CA ARG A 258 -50.47 -63.74 24.79
C ARG A 258 -50.38 -63.40 23.31
N ASN A 259 -50.77 -64.35 22.45
CA ASN A 259 -51.23 -64.02 21.10
C ASN A 259 -52.46 -64.86 20.74
N ARG A 260 -53.46 -64.78 21.61
CA ARG A 260 -54.88 -64.98 21.30
C ARG A 260 -55.61 -63.82 21.95
N ILE A 261 -56.68 -63.36 21.31
CA ILE A 261 -57.54 -62.19 21.65
C ILE A 261 -57.21 -60.99 20.76
N TYR A 262 -57.61 -61.08 19.49
CA TYR A 262 -58.39 -60.05 18.80
C TYR A 262 -59.31 -60.73 17.77
N ASP A 263 -60.21 -61.58 18.28
CA ASP A 263 -61.53 -61.79 17.67
C ASP A 263 -62.54 -61.04 18.54
N VAL A 264 -63.60 -60.53 17.90
CA VAL A 264 -64.80 -59.90 18.48
C VAL A 264 -64.77 -58.37 18.62
N LEU A 265 -65.25 -57.74 17.55
CA LEU A 265 -66.12 -56.55 17.49
C LEU A 265 -67.02 -56.86 16.28
N TYR A 266 -68.36 -56.91 16.31
CA TYR A 266 -69.37 -56.14 17.02
C TYR A 266 -70.69 -56.92 16.92
N ASN A 267 -71.52 -56.88 17.96
CA ASN A 267 -72.98 -56.94 17.81
C ASN A 267 -73.59 -56.17 18.97
N SER A 268 -74.47 -55.21 18.69
CA SER A 268 -75.77 -54.98 19.36
C SER A 268 -76.33 -53.59 18.99
N THR A 269 -77.29 -53.53 18.07
CA THR A 269 -78.66 -53.06 18.39
C THR A 269 -79.63 -53.63 17.36
#